data_AF-A0A099NY73-F1
#
_entry.id   AF-A0A099NY73-F1
#
_cell.length_a   1.000
_cell.length_b   1.000
_cell.length_c   1.000
_cell.angle_alpha   90.00
_cell.angle_beta   90.00
_cell.angle_gamma   90.00
#
_symmetry.space_group_name_H-M   'P 1'
#
loop_
_entity.id
_entity.type
_entity.pdbx_description
1 polymer ?
#
loop_
_entity_poly.entity_id
_entity_poly.type
_entity_poly.pdbx_seq_one_letter_code
_entity_poly.pdbx_strand_id
1 'polypeptide(L)'
;MDKILSYTEHIPAGYVTRARHLTETLQLSVAVPTTITEPYASITSVISSAAAYQSSVYNALSAASNLASSTSLFNEVVAAQATINYYEILREAVTETNAASRASLMTRAAEASEVMFKVVNEYPFYGGNFPSLGGNIALLVVFAVFLSMQVFSGIFFHQYWFLVCWTAGLILEVIGYAGRIWSSQNITNLSAYIMQSVCITVAPCFLMAGIYYIIAQITLIYGEEYSLMKPMRYSQIFIVCDIISIFTQGAGGGMASVQSLQDTGRYIMIGGLAFQVLTMLIFQFLWYHLLFNIYKAYKESGENVFNPEFDFVRRRKLHIPFIIGVSFVVLLIFIRSVYRLAEISEGWSSKATTDEIYFMILEGLMVSLASCVISVLSPGLAYGRGAHLQMTRRKKNEEEFDMDDSFRKRDEL
;
A
#
# COMPACT_ATOMS: atom_id res chain seq x y z
N MET A 1 -29.91 -8.95 18.90
CA MET A 1 -29.81 -7.92 17.84
C MET A 1 -29.85 -6.51 18.42
N ASP A 2 -30.85 -6.15 19.22
CA ASP A 2 -31.00 -4.79 19.78
C ASP A 2 -29.77 -4.31 20.56
N LYS A 3 -29.12 -5.23 21.28
CA LYS A 3 -27.86 -4.98 21.98
C LYS A 3 -26.65 -4.79 21.05
N ILE A 4 -26.66 -5.32 19.82
CA ILE A 4 -25.62 -5.05 18.80
C ILE A 4 -25.87 -3.68 18.18
N LEU A 5 -27.14 -3.40 17.85
CA LEU A 5 -27.57 -2.14 17.27
C LEU A 5 -27.31 -0.95 18.19
N SER A 6 -27.40 -1.11 19.52
CA SER A 6 -27.06 -0.05 20.46
C SER A 6 -25.59 0.40 20.42
N TYR A 7 -24.67 -0.44 19.93
CA TYR A 7 -23.26 -0.07 19.78
C TYR A 7 -22.94 0.50 18.38
N THR A 8 -23.93 0.63 17.50
CA THR A 8 -23.71 1.09 16.11
C THR A 8 -23.50 2.59 15.96
N GLU A 9 -23.83 3.41 16.97
CA GLU A 9 -23.65 4.87 16.90
C GLU A 9 -22.19 5.31 16.71
N HIS A 10 -21.24 4.47 17.11
CA HIS A 10 -19.81 4.77 17.11
C HIS A 10 -19.05 4.04 15.99
N ILE A 11 -19.77 3.36 15.08
CA ILE A 11 -19.21 2.43 14.10
C ILE A 11 -19.66 2.83 12.68
N PRO A 12 -18.80 2.73 11.65
CA PRO A 12 -19.15 3.19 10.30
C PRO A 12 -20.32 2.43 9.66
N ALA A 13 -21.10 3.09 8.78
CA ALA A 13 -22.33 2.54 8.14
C ALA A 13 -22.11 1.17 7.50
N GLY A 14 -21.00 0.98 6.80
CA GLY A 14 -20.72 -0.29 6.11
C GLY A 14 -20.79 -1.50 7.06
N TYR A 15 -20.39 -1.34 8.32
CA TYR A 15 -20.47 -2.40 9.33
C TYR A 15 -21.88 -2.55 9.92
N VAL A 16 -22.65 -1.45 10.00
CA VAL A 16 -24.06 -1.49 10.41
C VAL A 16 -24.90 -2.24 9.38
N THR A 17 -24.64 -2.02 8.09
CA THR A 17 -25.28 -2.78 6.99
C THR A 17 -24.96 -4.26 7.11
N ARG A 18 -23.71 -4.64 7.42
CA ARG A 18 -23.32 -6.03 7.72
C ARG A 18 -24.08 -6.63 8.91
N ALA A 19 -24.27 -5.87 9.99
CA ALA A 19 -25.10 -6.34 11.10
C ALA A 19 -26.57 -6.51 10.68
N ARG A 20 -27.11 -5.62 9.83
CA ARG A 20 -28.47 -5.77 9.30
C ARG A 20 -28.62 -6.98 8.36
N HIS A 21 -27.58 -7.36 7.62
CA HIS A 21 -27.57 -8.57 6.81
C HIS A 21 -27.82 -9.85 7.63
N LEU A 22 -27.56 -9.86 8.94
CA LEU A 22 -27.95 -10.98 9.83
C LEU A 22 -29.46 -11.25 9.84
N THR A 23 -30.28 -10.31 9.37
CA THR A 23 -31.75 -10.42 9.32
C THR A 23 -32.29 -10.66 7.92
N GLU A 24 -31.44 -10.68 6.91
CA GLU A 24 -31.86 -10.92 5.53
C GLU A 24 -32.02 -12.42 5.26
N THR A 25 -33.09 -12.77 4.57
CA THR A 25 -33.28 -14.11 3.99
C THR A 25 -32.67 -14.12 2.59
N LEU A 26 -31.68 -14.98 2.40
CA LEU A 26 -31.01 -15.17 1.11
C LEU A 26 -31.67 -16.30 0.31
N GLN A 27 -31.82 -16.12 -1.00
CA GLN A 27 -32.41 -17.15 -1.86
C GLN A 27 -31.39 -18.25 -2.15
N LEU A 28 -31.73 -19.46 -1.71
CA LEU A 28 -30.93 -20.65 -1.96
C LEU A 28 -30.98 -21.05 -3.44
N SER A 29 -29.81 -21.25 -4.04
CA SER A 29 -29.66 -21.72 -5.43
C SER A 29 -29.53 -23.24 -5.57
N VAL A 30 -29.43 -23.97 -4.44
CA VAL A 30 -29.18 -25.42 -4.38
C VAL A 30 -30.16 -26.10 -3.42
N ALA A 31 -30.52 -27.35 -3.73
CA ALA A 31 -31.37 -28.16 -2.87
C ALA A 31 -30.70 -28.44 -1.51
N VAL A 32 -31.42 -28.21 -0.41
CA VAL A 32 -30.92 -28.36 0.96
C VAL A 32 -31.00 -29.82 1.40
N PRO A 33 -29.91 -30.42 1.92
CA PRO A 33 -29.95 -31.74 2.54
C PRO A 33 -30.87 -31.75 3.75
N THR A 34 -31.73 -32.76 3.88
CA THR A 34 -32.67 -32.89 5.02
C THR A 34 -32.10 -33.67 6.19
N THR A 35 -30.86 -34.16 6.08
CA THR A 35 -30.19 -35.02 7.07
C THR A 35 -29.03 -34.27 7.71
N ILE A 36 -28.99 -34.26 9.05
CA ILE A 36 -27.93 -33.65 9.84
C ILE A 36 -26.92 -34.75 10.21
N THR A 37 -25.65 -34.56 9.84
CA THR A 37 -24.56 -35.48 10.17
C THR A 37 -23.84 -35.14 11.47
N GLU A 38 -23.98 -33.91 11.97
CA GLU A 38 -23.27 -33.42 13.15
C GLU A 38 -23.92 -33.88 14.48
N PRO A 39 -23.13 -34.37 15.46
CA PRO A 39 -23.65 -34.76 16.76
C PRO A 39 -24.23 -33.56 17.55
N TYR A 40 -25.34 -33.80 18.26
CA TYR A 40 -25.97 -32.80 19.14
C TYR A 40 -25.01 -32.19 20.17
N ALA A 41 -24.10 -33.01 20.71
CA ALA A 41 -23.09 -32.56 21.67
C ALA A 41 -22.11 -31.56 21.03
N SER A 42 -21.68 -31.80 19.78
CA SER A 42 -20.81 -30.89 19.03
C SER A 42 -21.52 -29.55 18.79
N ILE A 43 -22.76 -29.58 18.30
CA ILE A 43 -23.58 -28.37 18.07
C ILE A 43 -23.71 -27.55 19.35
N THR A 44 -24.04 -28.20 20.47
CA THR A 44 -24.22 -27.52 21.76
C THR A 44 -22.91 -26.92 22.27
N SER A 45 -21.79 -27.63 22.10
CA SER A 45 -20.47 -27.13 22.52
C SER A 45 -20.05 -25.88 21.73
N VAL A 46 -20.35 -25.82 20.42
CA VAL A 46 -20.08 -24.67 19.57
C VAL A 46 -20.92 -23.47 20.00
N ILE A 47 -22.22 -23.66 20.29
CA ILE A 47 -23.09 -22.59 20.79
C ILE A 47 -22.55 -22.03 22.11
N SER A 48 -22.19 -22.89 23.07
CA SER A 48 -21.66 -22.46 24.36
C SER A 48 -20.34 -21.69 24.21
N SER A 49 -19.43 -22.17 23.36
CA SER A 49 -18.16 -21.49 23.08
C SER A 49 -18.39 -20.14 22.40
N ALA A 50 -19.27 -20.08 21.39
CA ALA A 50 -19.58 -18.85 20.68
C ALA A 50 -20.28 -17.82 21.58
N ALA A 51 -21.20 -18.24 22.45
CA ALA A 51 -21.88 -17.37 23.41
C ALA A 51 -20.94 -16.82 24.50
N ALA A 52 -20.03 -17.66 25.00
CA ALA A 52 -18.99 -17.23 25.93
C ALA A 52 -18.04 -16.21 25.27
N TYR A 53 -17.60 -16.49 24.04
CA TYR A 53 -16.79 -15.56 23.26
C TYR A 53 -17.52 -14.25 23.01
N GLN A 54 -18.76 -14.30 22.54
CA GLN A 54 -19.59 -13.12 22.29
C GLN A 54 -19.73 -12.24 23.53
N SER A 55 -19.95 -12.84 24.71
CA SER A 55 -20.05 -12.14 25.99
C SER A 55 -18.74 -11.44 26.37
N SER A 56 -17.60 -12.11 26.17
CA SER A 56 -16.28 -11.53 26.37
C SER A 56 -16.04 -10.33 25.45
N VAL A 57 -16.38 -10.45 24.17
CA VAL A 57 -16.18 -9.38 23.18
C VAL A 57 -17.14 -8.21 23.43
N TYR A 58 -18.38 -8.44 23.87
CA TYR A 58 -19.28 -7.35 24.28
C TYR A 58 -18.71 -6.53 25.44
N ASN A 59 -18.14 -7.19 26.45
CA ASN A 59 -17.52 -6.50 27.57
C ASN A 59 -16.32 -5.66 27.08
N ALA A 60 -15.49 -6.21 26.19
CA ALA A 60 -14.39 -5.48 25.58
C ALA A 60 -14.89 -4.29 24.73
N LEU A 61 -15.96 -4.48 23.94
CA LEU A 61 -16.55 -3.44 23.10
C LEU A 61 -17.12 -2.28 23.93
N SER A 62 -17.72 -2.58 25.08
CA SER A 62 -18.22 -1.55 26.00
C SER A 62 -17.13 -0.70 26.64
N ALA A 63 -15.89 -1.23 26.71
CA ALA A 63 -14.71 -0.54 27.24
C ALA A 63 -13.84 0.10 26.14
N ALA A 64 -14.14 -0.17 24.87
CA ALA A 64 -13.35 0.30 23.74
C ALA A 64 -13.55 1.80 23.52
N SER A 65 -12.44 2.55 23.43
CA SER A 65 -12.45 4.01 23.30
C SER A 65 -12.00 4.51 21.93
N ASN A 66 -11.39 3.65 21.10
CA ASN A 66 -10.90 4.02 19.78
C ASN A 66 -11.69 3.33 18.67
N LEU A 67 -11.85 4.02 17.54
CA LEU A 67 -12.64 3.55 16.40
C LEU A 67 -12.16 2.19 15.87
N ALA A 68 -10.85 1.97 15.86
CA ALA A 68 -10.26 0.75 15.31
C ALA A 68 -10.62 -0.50 16.13
N SER A 69 -10.48 -0.43 17.46
CA SER A 69 -10.85 -1.54 18.36
C SER A 69 -12.36 -1.74 18.38
N SER A 70 -13.16 -0.68 18.48
CA SER A 70 -14.62 -0.79 18.47
C SER A 70 -15.13 -1.45 17.19
N THR A 71 -14.56 -1.10 16.03
CA THR A 71 -14.94 -1.70 14.74
C THR A 71 -14.51 -3.16 14.64
N SER A 72 -13.29 -3.50 15.09
CA SER A 72 -12.78 -4.87 15.09
C SER A 72 -13.60 -5.78 16.01
N LEU A 73 -13.85 -5.35 17.24
CA LEU A 73 -14.65 -6.07 18.22
C LEU A 73 -16.11 -6.23 17.76
N PHE A 74 -16.67 -5.22 17.10
CA PHE A 74 -18.01 -5.33 16.52
C PHE A 74 -18.08 -6.39 15.43
N ASN A 75 -17.08 -6.49 14.55
CA ASN A 75 -17.01 -7.57 13.55
C ASN A 75 -16.98 -8.95 14.22
N GLU A 76 -16.23 -9.09 15.31
CA GLU A 76 -16.16 -10.33 16.08
C GLU A 76 -17.50 -10.68 16.74
N VAL A 77 -18.21 -9.70 17.32
CA VAL A 77 -19.57 -9.89 17.88
C VAL A 77 -20.56 -10.32 16.80
N VAL A 78 -20.52 -9.69 15.63
CA VAL A 78 -21.40 -10.00 14.50
C VAL A 78 -21.13 -11.40 13.96
N ALA A 79 -19.86 -11.81 13.85
CA ALA A 79 -19.47 -13.17 13.45
C ALA A 79 -19.91 -14.23 14.48
N ALA A 80 -19.71 -13.94 15.78
CA ALA A 80 -20.17 -14.83 16.85
C ALA A 80 -21.71 -14.96 16.85
N GLN A 81 -22.45 -13.87 16.63
CA GLN A 81 -23.90 -13.90 16.52
C GLN A 81 -24.37 -14.72 15.32
N ALA A 82 -23.74 -14.57 14.16
CA ALA A 82 -24.06 -15.36 12.97
C ALA A 82 -23.88 -16.87 13.23
N THR A 83 -22.79 -17.23 13.91
CA THR A 83 -22.50 -18.60 14.33
C THR A 83 -23.59 -19.12 15.27
N ILE A 84 -23.95 -18.36 16.31
CA ILE A 84 -25.01 -18.74 17.25
C ILE A 84 -26.34 -18.96 16.53
N ASN A 85 -26.76 -18.03 15.66
CA ASN A 85 -28.01 -18.12 14.92
C ASN A 85 -28.10 -19.40 14.08
N TYR A 86 -27.03 -19.75 13.36
CA TYR A 86 -26.99 -20.97 12.54
C TYR A 86 -27.08 -22.24 13.39
N TYR A 87 -26.23 -22.35 14.42
CA TYR A 87 -26.17 -23.56 15.24
C TYR A 87 -27.39 -23.74 16.15
N GLU A 88 -28.07 -22.67 16.57
CA GLU A 88 -29.33 -22.77 17.31
C GLU A 88 -30.46 -23.38 16.46
N ILE A 89 -30.56 -22.99 15.18
CA ILE A 89 -31.54 -23.58 14.25
C ILE A 89 -31.20 -25.06 14.01
N LEU A 90 -29.91 -25.40 13.86
CA LEU A 90 -29.48 -26.80 13.75
C LEU A 90 -29.84 -27.61 15.01
N ARG A 91 -29.63 -27.05 16.20
CA ARG A 91 -29.97 -27.71 17.46
C ARG A 91 -31.46 -28.03 17.53
N GLU A 92 -32.31 -27.09 17.14
CA GLU A 92 -33.77 -27.26 17.06
C GLU A 92 -34.14 -28.37 16.05
N ALA A 93 -33.51 -28.36 14.88
CA ALA A 93 -33.74 -29.34 13.82
C ALA A 93 -33.35 -30.78 14.21
N VAL A 94 -32.31 -30.95 15.05
CA VAL A 94 -31.90 -32.27 15.57
C VAL A 94 -32.91 -32.84 16.56
N THR A 95 -33.56 -31.98 17.35
CA THR A 95 -34.58 -32.40 18.34
C THR A 95 -35.98 -32.59 17.74
N GLU A 96 -36.20 -32.13 16.51
CA GLU A 96 -37.50 -32.15 15.85
C GLU A 96 -37.84 -33.57 15.34
N THR A 97 -39.03 -34.04 15.70
CA THR A 97 -39.52 -35.37 15.33
C THR A 97 -40.42 -35.32 14.10
N ASN A 98 -41.04 -34.16 13.82
CA ASN A 98 -41.89 -33.96 12.66
C ASN A 98 -41.06 -33.67 11.40
N ALA A 99 -41.17 -34.53 10.39
CA ALA A 99 -40.43 -34.42 9.14
C ALA A 99 -40.68 -33.10 8.37
N ALA A 100 -41.91 -32.57 8.39
CA ALA A 100 -42.25 -31.32 7.71
C ALA A 100 -41.66 -30.09 8.43
N SER A 101 -41.72 -30.08 9.77
CA SER A 101 -41.10 -29.05 10.61
C SER A 101 -39.57 -29.06 10.43
N ARG A 102 -38.97 -30.26 10.47
CA ARG A 102 -37.53 -30.44 10.25
C ARG A 102 -37.08 -29.95 8.88
N ALA A 103 -37.84 -30.22 7.82
CA ALA A 103 -37.52 -29.72 6.48
C ALA A 103 -37.52 -28.17 6.44
N SER A 104 -38.51 -27.52 7.06
CA SER A 104 -38.55 -26.06 7.17
C SER A 104 -37.37 -25.48 7.97
N LEU A 105 -37.01 -26.13 9.09
CA LEU A 105 -35.84 -25.73 9.89
C LEU A 105 -34.53 -25.90 9.11
N MET A 106 -34.39 -26.96 8.31
CA MET A 106 -33.20 -27.14 7.47
C MET A 106 -33.10 -26.08 6.37
N THR A 107 -34.22 -25.66 5.77
CA THR A 107 -34.22 -24.51 4.84
C THR A 107 -33.75 -23.24 5.53
N ARG A 108 -34.28 -22.93 6.72
CA ARG A 108 -33.85 -21.78 7.53
C ARG A 108 -32.38 -21.87 7.94
N ALA A 109 -31.90 -23.07 8.27
CA ALA A 109 -30.49 -23.31 8.59
C ALA A 109 -29.59 -23.07 7.37
N ALA A 110 -30.04 -23.47 6.18
CA ALA A 110 -29.30 -23.21 4.94
C ALA A 110 -29.25 -21.72 4.62
N GLU A 111 -30.36 -20.99 4.74
CA GLU A 111 -30.38 -19.52 4.61
C GLU A 111 -29.44 -18.85 5.63
N ALA A 112 -29.52 -19.25 6.90
CA ALA A 112 -28.64 -18.76 7.95
C ALA A 112 -27.16 -19.11 7.72
N SER A 113 -26.87 -20.27 7.09
CA SER A 113 -25.52 -20.66 6.72
C SER A 113 -24.95 -19.79 5.62
N GLU A 114 -25.77 -19.36 4.65
CA GLU A 114 -25.35 -18.42 3.61
C GLU A 114 -25.09 -17.04 4.20
N VAL A 115 -25.98 -16.56 5.08
CA VAL A 115 -25.77 -15.31 5.84
C VAL A 115 -24.49 -15.39 6.65
N MET A 116 -24.26 -16.49 7.38
CA MET A 116 -23.03 -16.72 8.15
C MET A 116 -21.82 -16.75 7.22
N PHE A 117 -21.88 -17.40 6.07
CA PHE A 117 -20.79 -17.43 5.11
C PHE A 117 -20.44 -16.02 4.62
N LYS A 118 -21.42 -15.21 4.21
CA LYS A 118 -21.16 -13.82 3.81
C LYS A 118 -20.60 -13.02 4.97
N VAL A 119 -21.25 -13.06 6.13
CA VAL A 119 -20.86 -12.32 7.33
C VAL A 119 -19.49 -12.71 7.84
N VAL A 120 -19.09 -13.98 7.82
CA VAL A 120 -17.80 -14.44 8.36
C VAL A 120 -16.71 -14.34 7.29
N ASN A 121 -17.01 -14.71 6.04
CA ASN A 121 -16.03 -14.81 4.98
C ASN A 121 -16.07 -13.61 4.03
N GLU A 122 -17.19 -13.13 3.50
CA GLU A 122 -17.12 -12.06 2.46
C GLU A 122 -16.83 -10.65 2.99
N TYR A 123 -17.22 -10.33 4.22
CA TYR A 123 -17.08 -8.98 4.79
C TYR A 123 -15.83 -8.64 5.66
N PRO A 124 -14.89 -9.54 6.02
CA PRO A 124 -13.57 -9.14 6.52
C PRO A 124 -12.81 -8.32 5.48
N PHE A 125 -11.73 -7.65 5.90
CA PHE A 125 -10.97 -6.70 5.09
C PHE A 125 -10.28 -7.28 3.82
N TYR A 126 -10.48 -8.56 3.51
CA TYR A 126 -9.83 -9.31 2.44
C TYR A 126 -10.82 -10.11 1.57
N GLY A 127 -12.13 -9.84 1.64
CA GLY A 127 -13.13 -10.58 0.87
C GLY A 127 -13.20 -12.09 1.21
N GLY A 128 -12.69 -12.48 2.38
CA GLY A 128 -12.72 -13.87 2.89
C GLY A 128 -11.50 -14.70 2.68
N ASN A 129 -10.51 -14.15 1.97
CA ASN A 129 -9.24 -14.81 1.80
C ASN A 129 -8.29 -14.41 2.93
N PHE A 130 -7.73 -15.40 3.61
CA PHE A 130 -6.69 -15.16 4.61
C PHE A 130 -5.39 -14.79 3.91
N PRO A 131 -4.72 -13.70 4.30
CA PRO A 131 -3.37 -13.43 3.83
C PRO A 131 -2.45 -14.61 4.12
N SER A 132 -1.77 -15.11 3.10
CA SER A 132 -0.76 -16.17 3.14
C SER A 132 0.35 -15.82 4.13
N LEU A 133 0.36 -16.49 5.27
CA LEU A 133 1.36 -16.25 6.31
C LEU A 133 2.79 -16.43 5.76
N GLY A 134 3.02 -17.52 5.02
CA GLY A 134 4.32 -17.83 4.46
C GLY A 134 4.80 -16.82 3.41
N GLY A 135 3.91 -16.38 2.52
CA GLY A 135 4.24 -15.39 1.49
C GLY A 135 4.61 -14.04 2.08
N ASN A 136 3.81 -13.56 3.04
CA ASN A 136 4.05 -12.28 3.70
C ASN A 136 5.32 -12.28 4.57
N ILE A 137 5.64 -13.41 5.23
CA ILE A 137 6.92 -13.58 5.95
C ILE A 137 8.09 -13.53 4.97
N ALA A 138 8.00 -14.21 3.83
CA ALA A 138 9.06 -14.21 2.83
C ALA A 138 9.34 -12.78 2.32
N LEU A 139 8.30 -12.02 1.98
CA LEU A 139 8.45 -10.63 1.55
C LEU A 139 9.02 -9.73 2.67
N LEU A 140 8.56 -9.89 3.91
CA LEU A 140 9.13 -9.15 5.05
C LEU A 140 10.64 -9.37 5.18
N VAL A 141 11.09 -10.63 5.10
CA VAL A 141 12.52 -10.97 5.17
C VAL A 141 13.28 -10.35 3.99
N VAL A 142 12.73 -10.43 2.78
CA VAL A 142 13.33 -9.83 1.58
C VAL A 142 13.50 -8.32 1.74
N PHE A 143 12.47 -7.59 2.19
CA PHE A 143 12.57 -6.15 2.41
C PHE A 143 13.53 -5.79 3.55
N ALA A 144 13.60 -6.59 4.62
CA ALA A 144 14.56 -6.38 5.70
C ALA A 144 16.03 -6.57 5.24
N VAL A 145 16.28 -7.54 4.36
CA VAL A 145 17.60 -7.74 3.74
C VAL A 145 17.96 -6.56 2.85
N PHE A 146 17.05 -6.13 1.97
CA PHE A 146 17.31 -4.96 1.11
C PHE A 146 17.47 -3.67 1.89
N LEU A 147 16.71 -3.47 2.98
CA LEU A 147 16.88 -2.35 3.89
C LEU A 147 18.31 -2.33 4.44
N SER A 148 18.81 -3.47 4.91
CA SER A 148 20.17 -3.59 5.46
C SER A 148 21.24 -3.30 4.40
N MET A 149 21.09 -3.87 3.19
CA MET A 149 21.99 -3.62 2.06
C MET A 149 22.01 -2.14 1.67
N GLN A 150 20.85 -1.50 1.65
CA GLN A 150 20.68 -0.13 1.21
C GLN A 150 21.24 0.87 2.22
N VAL A 151 21.04 0.61 3.52
CA VAL A 151 21.67 1.39 4.60
C VAL A 151 23.19 1.30 4.52
N PHE A 152 23.73 0.09 4.38
CA PHE A 152 25.17 -0.11 4.25
C PHE A 152 25.74 0.61 3.02
N SER A 153 25.11 0.44 1.85
CA SER A 153 25.52 1.07 0.60
C SER A 153 25.47 2.60 0.69
N GLY A 154 24.35 3.16 1.18
CA GLY A 154 24.18 4.60 1.26
C GLY A 154 25.18 5.29 2.20
N ILE A 155 25.52 4.67 3.34
CA ILE A 155 26.55 5.16 4.26
C ILE A 155 27.94 5.04 3.62
N PHE A 156 28.27 3.88 3.05
CA PHE A 156 29.60 3.63 2.47
C PHE A 156 29.95 4.56 1.31
N PHE A 157 28.95 4.91 0.48
CA PHE A 157 29.10 5.76 -0.70
C PHE A 157 28.69 7.24 -0.49
N HIS A 158 28.33 7.64 0.74
CA HIS A 158 28.01 9.02 1.11
C HIS A 158 26.86 9.66 0.30
N GLN A 159 25.87 8.87 -0.13
CA GLN A 159 24.71 9.32 -0.90
C GLN A 159 23.51 9.56 0.03
N TYR A 160 23.59 10.57 0.91
CA TYR A 160 22.66 10.75 2.03
C TYR A 160 21.20 11.00 1.63
N TRP A 161 20.93 11.79 0.58
CA TRP A 161 19.56 12.02 0.10
C TRP A 161 18.90 10.73 -0.39
N PHE A 162 19.62 9.99 -1.24
CA PHE A 162 19.16 8.70 -1.74
C PHE A 162 18.96 7.68 -0.61
N LEU A 163 19.91 7.63 0.33
CA LEU A 163 19.87 6.78 1.52
C LEU A 163 18.60 7.03 2.34
N VAL A 164 18.30 8.29 2.68
CA VAL A 164 17.14 8.64 3.53
C VAL A 164 15.84 8.23 2.84
N CYS A 165 15.65 8.58 1.57
CA CYS A 165 14.44 8.25 0.81
C CYS A 165 14.23 6.73 0.72
N TRP A 166 15.26 5.98 0.32
CA TRP A 166 15.15 4.54 0.15
C TRP A 166 15.01 3.77 1.46
N THR A 167 15.71 4.20 2.50
CA THR A 167 15.57 3.61 3.84
C THR A 167 14.16 3.84 4.37
N ALA A 168 13.61 5.06 4.24
CA ALA A 168 12.24 5.35 4.65
C ALA A 168 11.21 4.50 3.89
N GLY A 169 11.35 4.38 2.56
CA GLY A 169 10.47 3.54 1.74
C GLY A 169 10.52 2.06 2.16
N LEU A 170 11.73 1.51 2.37
CA LEU A 170 11.90 0.10 2.77
C LEU A 170 11.43 -0.18 4.21
N ILE A 171 11.59 0.77 5.15
CA ILE A 171 11.01 0.66 6.50
C ILE A 171 9.48 0.57 6.40
N LEU A 172 8.86 1.40 5.57
CA LEU A 172 7.41 1.36 5.35
C LEU A 172 6.96 0.03 4.74
N GLU A 173 7.70 -0.54 3.79
CA GLU A 173 7.41 -1.89 3.29
C GLU A 173 7.49 -2.94 4.42
N VAL A 174 8.56 -2.93 5.23
CA VAL A 174 8.71 -3.86 6.36
C VAL A 174 7.55 -3.74 7.35
N ILE A 175 7.17 -2.53 7.75
CA ILE A 175 6.03 -2.29 8.66
C ILE A 175 4.72 -2.73 7.99
N GLY A 176 4.58 -2.48 6.69
CA GLY A 176 3.44 -2.88 5.89
C GLY A 176 3.22 -4.38 5.90
N TYR A 177 4.24 -5.17 5.58
CA TYR A 177 4.19 -6.63 5.62
C TYR A 177 4.09 -7.18 7.04
N ALA A 178 4.66 -6.51 8.05
CA ALA A 178 4.44 -6.88 9.45
C ALA A 178 2.95 -6.73 9.84
N GLY A 179 2.30 -5.67 9.38
CA GLY A 179 0.85 -5.48 9.56
C GLY A 179 0.02 -6.53 8.85
N ARG A 180 0.45 -6.95 7.66
CA ARG A 180 -0.20 -8.02 6.90
C ARG A 180 -0.07 -9.38 7.59
N ILE A 181 1.10 -9.68 8.17
CA ILE A 181 1.31 -10.87 9.01
C ILE A 181 0.40 -10.82 10.24
N TRP A 182 0.31 -9.67 10.93
CA TRP A 182 -0.60 -9.53 12.05
C TRP A 182 -2.06 -9.75 11.63
N SER A 183 -2.44 -9.22 10.46
CA SER A 183 -3.77 -9.39 9.93
C SER A 183 -4.08 -10.82 9.44
N SER A 184 -3.07 -11.62 9.11
CA SER A 184 -3.25 -13.05 8.79
C SER A 184 -3.72 -13.88 10.00
N GLN A 185 -3.39 -13.44 11.21
CA GLN A 185 -3.83 -14.08 12.45
C GLN A 185 -5.24 -13.65 12.86
N ASN A 186 -5.60 -12.39 12.58
CA ASN A 186 -6.95 -11.88 12.81
C ASN A 186 -7.39 -10.93 11.67
N ILE A 187 -8.18 -11.47 10.74
CA ILE A 187 -8.68 -10.75 9.56
C ILE A 187 -9.75 -9.69 9.87
N THR A 188 -10.26 -9.66 11.11
CA THR A 188 -11.22 -8.63 11.58
C THR A 188 -10.51 -7.44 12.24
N ASN A 189 -9.19 -7.47 12.38
CA ASN A 189 -8.41 -6.42 13.02
C ASN A 189 -8.20 -5.23 12.07
N LEU A 190 -8.97 -4.16 12.28
CA LEU A 190 -8.90 -2.94 11.48
C LEU A 190 -7.56 -2.21 11.65
N SER A 191 -6.91 -2.24 12.83
CA SER A 191 -5.62 -1.60 13.04
C SER A 191 -4.52 -2.25 12.19
N ALA A 192 -4.48 -3.58 12.14
CA ALA A 192 -3.53 -4.32 11.31
C ALA A 192 -3.77 -4.02 9.82
N TYR A 193 -5.04 -3.97 9.39
CA TYR A 193 -5.42 -3.64 8.03
C TYR A 193 -5.06 -2.19 7.62
N ILE A 194 -5.30 -1.20 8.49
CA ILE A 194 -4.93 0.20 8.24
C ILE A 194 -3.42 0.32 8.18
N MET A 195 -2.69 -0.31 9.11
CA MET A 195 -1.23 -0.26 9.16
C MET A 195 -0.62 -0.79 7.86
N GLN A 196 -1.02 -1.98 7.40
CA GLN A 196 -0.53 -2.48 6.11
C GLN A 196 -0.89 -1.53 4.97
N SER A 197 -2.14 -1.05 4.92
CA SER A 197 -2.66 -0.35 3.75
C SER A 197 -1.98 0.99 3.59
N VAL A 198 -1.82 1.74 4.69
CA VAL A 198 -1.16 3.04 4.68
C VAL A 198 0.34 2.88 4.41
N CYS A 199 1.04 1.98 5.12
CA CYS A 199 2.48 1.84 4.97
C CYS A 199 2.88 1.39 3.56
N ILE A 200 2.19 0.38 3.02
CA ILE A 200 2.42 -0.14 1.66
C ILE A 200 2.11 0.95 0.64
N THR A 201 1.01 1.70 0.79
CA THR A 201 0.65 2.77 -0.16
C THR A 201 1.65 3.93 -0.19
N VAL A 202 2.20 4.30 0.97
CA VAL A 202 3.10 5.46 1.10
C VAL A 202 4.54 5.12 0.69
N ALA A 203 4.97 3.86 0.83
CA ALA A 203 6.33 3.43 0.53
C ALA A 203 6.83 3.81 -0.90
N PRO A 204 6.07 3.59 -2.00
CA PRO A 204 6.45 4.02 -3.35
C PRO A 204 6.82 5.48 -3.51
N CYS A 205 6.13 6.38 -2.80
CA CYS A 205 6.40 7.82 -2.88
C CYS A 205 7.82 8.13 -2.40
N PHE A 206 8.26 7.49 -1.32
CA PHE A 206 9.63 7.64 -0.82
C PHE A 206 10.67 6.99 -1.75
N LEU A 207 10.38 5.82 -2.32
CA LEU A 207 11.27 5.19 -3.30
C LEU A 207 11.43 6.05 -4.55
N MET A 208 10.33 6.61 -5.07
CA MET A 208 10.33 7.53 -6.21
C MET A 208 11.03 8.85 -5.89
N ALA A 209 10.90 9.40 -4.67
CA ALA A 209 11.65 10.59 -4.27
C ALA A 209 13.18 10.40 -4.44
N GLY A 210 13.70 9.21 -4.14
CA GLY A 210 15.10 8.86 -4.41
C GLY A 210 15.45 8.79 -5.90
N ILE A 211 14.52 8.31 -6.73
CA ILE A 211 14.68 8.26 -8.20
C ILE A 211 14.62 9.65 -8.81
N TYR A 212 13.77 10.53 -8.30
CA TYR A 212 13.72 11.93 -8.74
C TYR A 212 15.04 12.66 -8.47
N TYR A 213 15.78 12.23 -7.45
CA TYR A 213 17.15 12.71 -7.25
C TYR A 213 18.12 12.16 -8.30
N ILE A 214 17.98 10.89 -8.71
CA ILE A 214 18.79 10.27 -9.75
C ILE A 214 18.61 10.97 -11.10
N ILE A 215 17.38 11.27 -11.55
CA ILE A 215 17.20 11.99 -12.83
C ILE A 215 17.95 13.32 -12.83
N ALA A 216 17.94 14.01 -11.69
CA ALA A 216 18.57 15.30 -11.55
C ALA A 216 20.11 15.16 -11.62
N GLN A 217 20.68 14.08 -11.06
CA GLN A 217 22.09 13.74 -11.23
C GLN A 217 22.46 13.37 -12.68
N ILE A 218 21.63 12.58 -13.36
CA ILE A 218 21.86 12.20 -14.77
C ILE A 218 21.79 13.43 -15.67
N THR A 219 20.84 14.34 -15.44
CA THR A 219 20.78 15.61 -16.18
C THR A 219 22.04 16.47 -15.95
N LEU A 220 22.60 16.50 -14.75
CA LEU A 220 23.88 17.18 -14.51
C LEU A 220 25.06 16.51 -15.25
N ILE A 221 25.10 15.18 -15.27
CA ILE A 221 26.19 14.40 -15.88
C ILE A 221 26.23 14.57 -17.40
N TYR A 222 25.07 14.56 -18.06
CA TYR A 222 24.97 14.64 -19.53
C TYR A 222 24.76 16.06 -20.04
N GLY A 223 24.19 16.96 -19.23
CA GLY A 223 23.95 18.35 -19.59
C GLY A 223 22.47 18.73 -19.53
N GLU A 224 22.20 19.97 -19.10
CA GLU A 224 20.84 20.51 -19.00
C GLU A 224 20.16 20.66 -20.37
N GLU A 225 20.93 20.75 -21.46
CA GLU A 225 20.44 20.98 -22.83
C GLU A 225 19.60 19.83 -23.38
N TYR A 226 19.84 18.60 -22.91
CA TYR A 226 19.09 17.41 -23.31
C TYR A 226 17.78 17.23 -22.55
N SER A 227 17.56 18.08 -21.56
CA SER A 227 16.48 18.00 -20.60
C SER A 227 15.45 19.12 -20.83
N LEU A 228 14.17 18.79 -20.75
CA LEU A 228 13.08 19.77 -20.90
C LEU A 228 13.05 20.80 -19.76
N MET A 229 13.64 20.47 -18.61
CA MET A 229 13.62 21.28 -17.40
C MET A 229 14.96 21.22 -16.67
N LYS A 230 15.18 22.19 -15.78
CA LYS A 230 16.37 22.23 -14.92
C LYS A 230 16.38 21.06 -13.92
N PRO A 231 17.54 20.44 -13.67
CA PRO A 231 17.67 19.22 -12.86
C PRO A 231 16.95 19.29 -11.51
N MET A 232 17.15 20.35 -10.72
CA MET A 232 16.54 20.46 -9.39
C MET A 232 15.02 20.70 -9.42
N ARG A 233 14.48 21.28 -10.50
CA ARG A 233 13.05 21.55 -10.59
C ARG A 233 12.22 20.27 -10.77
N TYR A 234 12.75 19.27 -11.48
CA TYR A 234 12.09 17.97 -11.58
C TYR A 234 11.85 17.37 -10.21
N SER A 235 12.92 17.21 -9.43
CA SER A 235 12.83 16.57 -8.12
C SER A 235 11.90 17.32 -7.18
N GLN A 236 11.99 18.66 -7.13
CA GLN A 236 11.15 19.46 -6.25
C GLN A 236 9.67 19.38 -6.60
N ILE A 237 9.30 19.48 -7.88
CA ILE A 237 7.89 19.45 -8.31
C ILE A 237 7.28 18.10 -7.99
N PHE A 238 7.94 17.00 -8.38
CA PHE A 238 7.38 15.66 -8.18
C PHE A 238 7.30 15.25 -6.71
N ILE A 239 8.30 15.62 -5.89
CA ILE A 239 8.22 15.40 -4.44
C ILE A 239 7.02 16.15 -3.83
N VAL A 240 6.79 17.41 -4.24
CA VAL A 240 5.64 18.18 -3.75
C VAL A 240 4.32 17.56 -4.19
N CYS A 241 4.23 17.09 -5.43
CA CYS A 241 3.05 16.36 -5.93
C CYS A 241 2.78 15.09 -5.11
N ASP A 242 3.82 14.32 -4.78
CA ASP A 242 3.68 13.09 -3.98
C ASP A 242 3.27 13.42 -2.54
N ILE A 243 3.81 14.48 -1.94
CA ILE A 243 3.40 14.94 -0.61
C ILE A 243 1.91 15.34 -0.60
N ILE A 244 1.46 16.11 -1.60
CA ILE A 244 0.05 16.48 -1.74
C ILE A 244 -0.82 15.24 -1.88
N SER A 245 -0.37 14.26 -2.67
CA SER A 245 -1.06 12.98 -2.85
C SER A 245 -1.18 12.21 -1.54
N ILE A 246 -0.10 12.12 -0.75
CA ILE A 246 -0.09 11.46 0.56
C ILE A 246 -1.06 12.15 1.53
N PHE A 247 -1.05 13.48 1.62
CA PHE A 247 -1.99 14.21 2.48
C PHE A 247 -3.44 14.02 2.04
N THR A 248 -3.70 14.04 0.73
CA THR A 248 -5.03 13.79 0.18
C THR A 248 -5.50 12.37 0.50
N GLN A 249 -4.62 11.37 0.37
CA GLN A 249 -4.91 9.98 0.72
C GLN A 249 -5.13 9.80 2.23
N GLY A 250 -4.31 10.44 3.07
CA GLY A 250 -4.47 10.42 4.52
C GLY A 250 -5.79 11.06 4.98
N ALA A 251 -6.14 12.21 4.41
CA ALA A 251 -7.42 12.87 4.65
C ALA A 251 -8.60 12.02 4.15
N GLY A 252 -8.49 11.46 2.95
CA GLY A 252 -9.48 10.55 2.37
C GLY A 252 -9.68 9.29 3.20
N GLY A 253 -8.61 8.63 3.61
CA GLY A 253 -8.63 7.45 4.49
C GLY A 253 -9.21 7.76 5.87
N GLY A 254 -8.86 8.90 6.45
CA GLY A 254 -9.43 9.38 7.70
C GLY A 254 -10.94 9.62 7.59
N MET A 255 -11.40 10.30 6.55
CA MET A 255 -12.83 10.53 6.29
C MET A 255 -13.57 9.23 5.93
N ALA A 256 -12.93 8.30 5.22
CA ALA A 256 -13.49 7.01 4.87
C ALA A 256 -13.78 6.14 6.12
N SER A 257 -13.11 6.45 7.24
CA SER A 257 -13.40 5.82 8.54
C SER A 257 -14.63 6.41 9.24
N VAL A 258 -15.21 7.51 8.75
CA VAL A 258 -16.40 8.15 9.32
C VAL A 258 -17.63 7.83 8.48
N GLN A 259 -18.70 7.35 9.11
CA GLN A 259 -19.94 6.90 8.45
C GLN A 259 -20.51 7.88 7.42
N SER A 260 -20.72 9.13 7.82
CA SER A 260 -21.35 10.16 6.97
C SER A 260 -20.46 10.61 5.81
N LEU A 261 -19.17 10.31 5.86
CA LEU A 261 -18.18 10.74 4.89
C LEU A 261 -17.50 9.53 4.21
N GLN A 262 -18.03 8.31 4.36
CA GLN A 262 -17.36 7.10 3.89
C GLN A 262 -17.08 7.14 2.39
N ASP A 263 -18.11 7.42 1.59
CA ASP A 263 -18.00 7.51 0.13
C ASP A 263 -17.14 8.70 -0.29
N THR A 264 -17.35 9.85 0.36
CA THR A 264 -16.56 11.07 0.10
C THR A 264 -15.07 10.83 0.38
N GLY A 265 -14.73 10.21 1.50
CA GLY A 265 -13.36 9.85 1.87
C GLY A 265 -12.75 8.86 0.89
N ARG A 266 -13.51 7.86 0.44
CA ARG A 266 -13.07 6.93 -0.60
C ARG A 266 -12.74 7.67 -1.90
N TYR A 267 -13.61 8.56 -2.39
CA TYR A 267 -13.37 9.32 -3.61
C TYR A 267 -12.17 10.27 -3.48
N ILE A 268 -11.98 10.88 -2.30
CA ILE A 268 -10.80 11.71 -2.02
C ILE A 268 -9.52 10.86 -2.07
N MET A 269 -9.53 9.67 -1.47
CA MET A 269 -8.40 8.74 -1.52
C MET A 269 -8.08 8.28 -2.95
N ILE A 270 -9.10 7.92 -3.74
CA ILE A 270 -8.96 7.58 -5.17
C ILE A 270 -8.38 8.79 -5.93
N GLY A 271 -8.86 10.00 -5.66
CA GLY A 271 -8.35 11.22 -6.29
C GLY A 271 -6.86 11.45 -6.01
N GLY A 272 -6.42 11.23 -4.77
CA GLY A 272 -5.01 11.31 -4.40
C GLY A 272 -4.14 10.28 -5.12
N LEU A 273 -4.60 9.04 -5.22
CA LEU A 273 -3.91 7.97 -5.97
C LEU A 273 -3.88 8.25 -7.47
N ALA A 274 -4.98 8.73 -8.05
CA ALA A 274 -5.06 9.07 -9.47
C ALA A 274 -4.10 10.22 -9.81
N PHE A 275 -4.04 11.24 -8.95
CA PHE A 275 -3.09 12.33 -9.09
C PHE A 275 -1.64 11.84 -9.01
N GLN A 276 -1.32 10.95 -8.06
CA GLN A 276 -0.01 10.31 -7.94
C GLN A 276 0.37 9.48 -9.18
N VAL A 277 -0.56 8.70 -9.73
CA VAL A 277 -0.31 7.90 -10.95
C VAL A 277 -0.08 8.82 -12.15
N LEU A 278 -0.85 9.91 -12.26
CA LEU A 278 -0.67 10.90 -13.32
C LEU A 278 0.69 11.59 -13.24
N THR A 279 1.13 11.99 -12.05
CA THR A 279 2.43 12.65 -11.85
C THR A 279 3.57 11.68 -12.16
N MET A 280 3.47 10.41 -11.77
CA MET A 280 4.43 9.37 -12.14
C MET A 280 4.48 9.13 -13.66
N LEU A 281 3.33 9.15 -14.35
CA LEU A 281 3.28 9.00 -15.81
C LEU A 281 4.02 10.16 -16.51
N ILE A 282 3.80 11.40 -16.06
CA ILE A 282 4.50 12.57 -16.59
C ILE A 282 6.00 12.46 -16.31
N PHE A 283 6.40 12.05 -15.11
CA PHE A 283 7.80 11.80 -14.78
C PHE A 283 8.43 10.75 -15.72
N GLN A 284 7.72 9.65 -15.97
CA GLN A 284 8.20 8.57 -16.83
C GLN A 284 8.42 9.05 -18.28
N PHE A 285 7.50 9.88 -18.80
CA PHE A 285 7.69 10.53 -20.09
C PHE A 285 8.96 11.39 -20.12
N LEU A 286 9.18 12.21 -19.09
CA LEU A 286 10.37 13.08 -18.99
C LEU A 286 11.67 12.29 -18.87
N TRP A 287 11.66 11.20 -18.09
CA TRP A 287 12.79 10.29 -17.94
C TRP A 287 13.19 9.68 -19.28
N TYR A 288 12.25 9.07 -20.01
CA TYR A 288 12.56 8.47 -21.30
C TYR A 288 12.89 9.49 -22.39
N HIS A 289 12.28 10.68 -22.36
CA HIS A 289 12.62 11.77 -23.26
C HIS A 289 14.07 12.23 -23.06
N LEU A 290 14.53 12.36 -21.80
CA LEU A 290 15.92 12.66 -21.48
C LEU A 290 16.86 11.58 -22.04
N LEU A 291 16.56 10.30 -21.79
CA LEU A 291 17.38 9.18 -22.29
C LEU A 291 17.43 9.13 -23.83
N PHE A 292 16.31 9.41 -24.50
CA PHE A 292 16.24 9.46 -25.95
C PHE A 292 17.11 10.58 -26.52
N ASN A 293 17.06 11.78 -25.93
CA ASN A 293 17.88 12.91 -26.35
C ASN A 293 19.38 12.63 -26.14
N ILE A 294 19.75 12.03 -25.02
CA ILE A 294 21.14 11.60 -24.74
C ILE A 294 21.59 10.58 -25.78
N TYR A 295 20.77 9.57 -26.07
CA TYR A 295 21.09 8.55 -27.07
C TYR A 295 21.25 9.14 -28.48
N LYS A 296 20.36 10.06 -28.86
CA LYS A 296 20.43 10.77 -30.15
C LYS A 296 21.71 11.59 -30.26
N ALA A 297 22.03 12.39 -29.25
CA ALA A 297 23.24 13.21 -29.23
C ALA A 297 24.52 12.37 -29.29
N TYR A 298 24.56 11.25 -28.55
CA TYR A 298 25.66 10.29 -28.61
C TYR A 298 25.83 9.69 -30.00
N LYS A 299 24.73 9.36 -30.69
CA LYS A 299 24.76 8.78 -32.04
C LYS A 299 25.20 9.80 -33.11
N GLU A 300 24.79 11.07 -32.96
CA GLU A 300 25.09 12.13 -33.94
C GLU A 300 26.53 12.67 -33.81
N SER A 301 27.01 12.83 -32.58
CA SER A 301 28.22 13.61 -32.33
C SER A 301 29.23 12.93 -31.40
N GLY A 302 28.95 11.70 -30.94
CA GLY A 302 29.81 10.92 -30.05
C GLY A 302 29.86 11.43 -28.60
N GLU A 303 30.82 10.94 -27.82
CA GLU A 303 30.94 11.23 -26.39
C GLU A 303 31.42 12.67 -26.09
N ASN A 304 32.03 13.35 -27.06
CA ASN A 304 32.68 14.66 -26.89
C ASN A 304 31.71 15.83 -26.66
N VAL A 305 30.40 15.62 -26.83
CA VAL A 305 29.38 16.68 -26.64
C VAL A 305 28.94 16.80 -25.19
N PHE A 306 29.17 15.77 -24.37
CA PHE A 306 28.76 15.77 -22.98
C PHE A 306 29.78 16.46 -22.08
N ASN A 307 29.33 16.98 -20.93
CA ASN A 307 30.16 17.74 -20.01
C ASN A 307 31.47 16.97 -19.66
N PRO A 308 32.67 17.50 -19.98
CA PRO A 308 33.93 16.81 -19.75
C PRO A 308 34.23 16.59 -18.25
N GLU A 309 33.62 17.38 -17.35
CA GLU A 309 33.79 17.24 -15.90
C GLU A 309 33.34 15.86 -15.38
N PHE A 310 32.34 15.24 -16.02
CA PHE A 310 31.76 13.97 -15.61
C PHE A 310 32.18 12.78 -16.48
N ASP A 311 33.22 12.92 -17.29
CA ASP A 311 33.74 11.85 -18.16
C ASP A 311 34.17 10.61 -17.35
N PHE A 312 34.74 10.81 -16.16
CA PHE A 312 35.15 9.73 -15.26
C PHE A 312 33.97 8.88 -14.74
N VAL A 313 32.76 9.45 -14.70
CA VAL A 313 31.53 8.74 -14.32
C VAL A 313 31.00 7.98 -15.52
N ARG A 314 30.91 8.61 -16.69
CA ARG A 314 30.37 8.00 -17.91
C ARG A 314 31.18 6.81 -18.40
N ARG A 315 32.51 6.86 -18.27
CA ARG A 315 33.42 5.76 -18.65
C ARG A 315 33.32 4.52 -17.75
N ARG A 316 32.62 4.60 -16.59
CA ARG A 316 32.46 3.43 -15.72
C ARG A 316 31.54 2.40 -16.39
N LYS A 317 32.00 1.14 -16.42
CA LYS A 317 31.25 0.00 -16.97
C LYS A 317 29.85 -0.18 -16.35
N LEU A 318 29.64 0.28 -15.11
CA LEU A 318 28.38 0.16 -14.39
C LEU A 318 27.39 1.30 -14.65
N HIS A 319 27.81 2.40 -15.29
CA HIS A 319 26.96 3.59 -15.45
C HIS A 319 25.76 3.33 -16.39
N ILE A 320 26.00 2.73 -17.57
CA ILE A 320 24.92 2.39 -18.50
C ILE A 320 23.98 1.32 -17.94
N PRO A 321 24.47 0.18 -17.38
CA PRO A 321 23.61 -0.77 -16.68
C PRO A 321 22.77 -0.13 -15.58
N PHE A 322 23.33 0.82 -14.82
CA PHE A 322 22.60 1.57 -13.80
C PHE A 322 21.43 2.37 -14.38
N ILE A 323 21.62 3.11 -15.46
CA ILE A 323 20.55 3.89 -16.11
C ILE A 323 19.42 2.97 -16.61
N ILE A 324 19.78 1.82 -17.19
CA ILE A 324 18.81 0.81 -17.63
C ILE A 324 18.08 0.22 -16.43
N GLY A 325 18.80 -0.10 -15.35
CA GLY A 325 18.23 -0.60 -14.10
C GLY A 325 17.23 0.39 -13.48
N VAL A 326 17.59 1.67 -13.38
CA VAL A 326 16.69 2.72 -12.90
C VAL A 326 15.46 2.82 -13.79
N SER A 327 15.62 2.76 -15.12
CA SER A 327 14.47 2.77 -16.05
C SER A 327 13.50 1.62 -15.81
N PHE A 328 14.02 0.44 -15.50
CA PHE A 328 13.21 -0.73 -15.16
C PHE A 328 12.53 -0.57 -13.80
N VAL A 329 13.22 -0.01 -12.80
CA VAL A 329 12.67 0.30 -11.47
C VAL A 329 11.49 1.27 -11.56
N VAL A 330 11.61 2.35 -12.35
CA VAL A 330 10.51 3.31 -12.52
C VAL A 330 9.28 2.65 -13.14
N LEU A 331 9.49 1.76 -14.11
CA LEU A 331 8.40 0.98 -14.72
C LEU A 331 7.69 0.09 -13.69
N LEU A 332 8.45 -0.64 -12.87
CA LEU A 332 7.90 -1.54 -11.85
C LEU A 332 7.06 -0.78 -10.81
N ILE A 333 7.57 0.35 -10.29
CA ILE A 333 6.84 1.16 -9.31
C ILE A 333 5.60 1.80 -9.97
N PHE A 334 5.67 2.17 -11.25
CA PHE A 334 4.52 2.69 -11.98
C PHE A 334 3.40 1.64 -12.14
N ILE A 335 3.74 0.42 -12.57
CA ILE A 335 2.77 -0.69 -12.70
C ILE A 335 2.06 -0.94 -11.36
N ARG A 336 2.84 -0.96 -10.28
CA ARG A 336 2.35 -1.09 -8.91
C ARG A 336 1.38 0.03 -8.52
N SER A 337 1.73 1.30 -8.78
CA SER A 337 0.84 2.45 -8.51
C SER A 337 -0.47 2.39 -9.31
N VAL A 338 -0.43 1.91 -10.56
CA VAL A 338 -1.65 1.71 -11.38
C VAL A 338 -2.54 0.61 -10.79
N TYR A 339 -1.95 -0.52 -10.38
CA TYR A 339 -2.66 -1.59 -9.69
C TYR A 339 -3.33 -1.07 -8.41
N ARG A 340 -2.62 -0.30 -7.60
CA ARG A 340 -3.15 0.26 -6.35
C ARG A 340 -4.34 1.20 -6.58
N LEU A 341 -4.28 2.01 -7.63
CA LEU A 341 -5.41 2.84 -8.05
C LEU A 341 -6.59 1.99 -8.48
N ALA A 342 -6.36 0.95 -9.29
CA ALA A 342 -7.40 0.04 -9.75
C ALA A 342 -8.08 -0.70 -8.58
N GLU A 343 -7.30 -1.30 -7.68
CA GLU A 343 -7.74 -2.00 -6.47
C GLU A 343 -8.70 -1.13 -5.64
N ILE A 344 -8.30 0.12 -5.37
CA ILE A 344 -9.10 1.03 -4.53
C ILE A 344 -10.31 1.60 -5.30
N SER A 345 -10.21 1.74 -6.63
CA SER A 345 -11.30 2.24 -7.47
C SER A 345 -12.45 1.22 -7.65
N GLU A 346 -12.13 -0.07 -7.74
CA GLU A 346 -13.12 -1.14 -7.91
C GLU A 346 -13.82 -1.51 -6.60
N GLY A 347 -13.27 -1.10 -5.45
CA GLY A 347 -13.86 -1.28 -4.13
C GLY A 347 -13.67 -2.68 -3.55
N TRP A 348 -14.36 -2.92 -2.43
CA TRP A 348 -14.15 -4.06 -1.53
C TRP A 348 -14.62 -5.42 -2.08
N SER A 349 -15.35 -5.43 -3.20
CA SER A 349 -15.98 -6.61 -3.79
C SER A 349 -15.38 -7.01 -5.14
N SER A 350 -14.24 -6.43 -5.52
CA SER A 350 -13.58 -6.74 -6.80
C SER A 350 -12.60 -7.91 -6.70
N LYS A 351 -12.43 -8.65 -7.80
CA LYS A 351 -11.48 -9.77 -7.87
C LYS A 351 -10.04 -9.32 -7.64
N ALA A 352 -9.67 -8.09 -8.02
CA ALA A 352 -8.33 -7.55 -7.78
C ALA A 352 -8.03 -7.36 -6.28
N THR A 353 -9.04 -6.98 -5.50
CA THR A 353 -8.93 -6.84 -4.02
C THR A 353 -8.95 -8.19 -3.32
N THR A 354 -9.62 -9.19 -3.92
CA THR A 354 -9.90 -10.48 -3.28
C THR A 354 -8.83 -11.53 -3.56
N ASP A 355 -8.20 -11.52 -4.75
CA ASP A 355 -7.19 -12.50 -5.13
C ASP A 355 -5.80 -12.10 -4.61
N GLU A 356 -5.36 -12.77 -3.54
CA GLU A 356 -4.07 -12.53 -2.91
C GLU A 356 -2.88 -12.68 -3.87
N ILE A 357 -2.98 -13.53 -4.88
CA ILE A 357 -1.93 -13.75 -5.87
C ILE A 357 -1.61 -12.46 -6.64
N TYR A 358 -2.63 -11.69 -7.02
CA TYR A 358 -2.42 -10.41 -7.71
C TYR A 358 -1.75 -9.41 -6.80
N PHE A 359 -2.16 -9.32 -5.53
CA PHE A 359 -1.47 -8.47 -4.56
C PHE A 359 0.00 -8.86 -4.42
N MET A 360 0.29 -10.15 -4.19
CA MET A 360 1.66 -10.64 -3.99
C MET A 360 2.57 -10.37 -5.19
N ILE A 361 2.03 -10.47 -6.42
CA ILE A 361 2.80 -10.23 -7.65
C ILE A 361 2.88 -8.73 -7.96
N LEU A 362 1.76 -8.02 -8.02
CA LEU A 362 1.70 -6.65 -8.53
C LEU A 362 2.12 -5.60 -7.49
N GLU A 363 2.01 -5.90 -6.20
CA GLU A 363 2.55 -5.06 -5.13
C GLU A 363 3.91 -5.57 -4.66
N GLY A 364 3.96 -6.78 -4.08
CA GLY A 364 5.14 -7.30 -3.40
C GLY A 364 6.30 -7.62 -4.33
N LEU A 365 6.05 -8.39 -5.39
CA LEU A 365 7.10 -8.77 -6.32
C LEU A 365 7.64 -7.56 -7.08
N MET A 366 6.79 -6.64 -7.54
CA MET A 366 7.25 -5.44 -8.26
C MET A 366 8.23 -4.61 -7.44
N VAL A 367 7.95 -4.37 -6.16
CA VAL A 367 8.81 -3.53 -5.32
C VAL A 367 10.02 -4.29 -4.80
N SER A 368 9.92 -5.61 -4.59
CA SER A 368 11.09 -6.43 -4.28
C SER A 368 12.08 -6.50 -5.46
N LEU A 369 11.59 -6.60 -6.70
CA LEU A 369 12.41 -6.54 -7.92
C LEU A 369 13.06 -5.16 -8.07
N ALA A 370 12.30 -4.08 -7.86
CA ALA A 370 12.84 -2.72 -7.84
C ALA A 370 13.96 -2.57 -6.81
N SER A 371 13.75 -3.11 -5.61
CA SER A 371 14.71 -3.09 -4.51
C SER A 371 15.97 -3.90 -4.81
N CYS A 372 15.81 -5.06 -5.45
CA CYS A 372 16.91 -5.89 -5.92
C CYS A 372 17.81 -5.13 -6.90
N VAL A 373 17.19 -4.53 -7.93
CA VAL A 373 17.92 -3.81 -8.98
C VAL A 373 18.72 -2.65 -8.39
N ILE A 374 18.14 -1.85 -7.50
CA ILE A 374 18.83 -0.70 -6.89
C ILE A 374 19.87 -1.12 -5.85
N SER A 375 19.64 -2.24 -5.15
CA SER A 375 20.64 -2.77 -4.22
C SER A 375 21.92 -3.22 -4.95
N VAL A 376 21.77 -3.84 -6.13
CA VAL A 376 22.90 -4.30 -6.97
C VAL A 376 23.49 -3.15 -7.78
N LEU A 377 22.65 -2.29 -8.34
CA LEU A 377 23.02 -1.12 -9.15
C LEU A 377 22.76 0.14 -8.33
N SER A 378 23.51 0.31 -7.24
CA SER A 378 23.37 1.50 -6.40
C SER A 378 24.04 2.71 -7.06
N PRO A 379 23.53 3.94 -6.84
CA PRO A 379 24.15 5.15 -7.37
C PRO A 379 25.60 5.30 -6.90
N GLY A 380 25.92 4.84 -5.69
CA GLY A 380 27.28 4.82 -5.16
C GLY A 380 28.26 3.96 -5.97
N LEU A 381 27.81 2.79 -6.43
CA LEU A 381 28.60 1.91 -7.30
C LEU A 381 28.73 2.47 -8.72
N ALA A 382 27.64 3.06 -9.24
CA ALA A 382 27.59 3.60 -10.59
C ALA A 382 28.48 4.84 -10.76
N TYR A 383 28.44 5.78 -9.81
CA TYR A 383 29.21 7.04 -9.89
C TYR A 383 30.61 6.94 -9.29
N GLY A 384 30.82 6.05 -8.31
CA GLY A 384 32.08 5.88 -7.61
C GLY A 384 32.27 6.84 -6.44
N ARG A 385 33.19 6.45 -5.53
CA ARG A 385 33.39 7.09 -4.22
C ARG A 385 33.85 8.56 -4.25
N GLY A 386 34.40 9.02 -5.37
CA GLY A 386 34.92 10.39 -5.53
C GLY A 386 33.97 11.35 -6.25
N ALA A 387 32.80 10.89 -6.70
CA ALA A 387 31.81 11.74 -7.35
C ALA A 387 30.98 12.46 -6.29
N HIS A 388 31.44 13.62 -5.81
CA HIS A 388 30.60 14.52 -5.01
C HIS A 388 29.54 15.20 -5.88
N LEU A 389 28.53 14.44 -6.31
CA LEU A 389 27.33 14.96 -6.98
C LEU A 389 26.38 15.59 -5.96
N GLN A 390 26.91 16.42 -5.06
CA GLN A 390 26.09 17.19 -4.14
C GLN A 390 25.39 18.28 -4.94
N MET A 391 24.07 18.13 -5.05
CA MET A 391 23.15 19.14 -5.56
C MET A 391 23.03 20.29 -4.55
N THR A 392 24.14 20.98 -4.29
CA THR A 392 24.12 22.21 -3.52
C THR A 392 23.46 23.25 -4.40
N ARG A 393 22.41 23.90 -3.90
CA ARG A 393 21.77 25.06 -4.51
C ARG A 393 22.89 26.03 -4.86
N ARG A 394 23.26 26.13 -6.14
CA ARG A 394 24.28 27.09 -6.60
C ARG A 394 23.80 28.46 -6.12
N LYS A 395 24.41 28.97 -5.03
CA LYS A 395 24.14 30.30 -4.52
C LYS A 395 24.49 31.24 -5.66
N LYS A 396 23.48 31.77 -6.32
CA LYS A 396 23.64 32.76 -7.39
C LYS A 396 24.08 34.14 -6.85
N ASN A 397 24.60 34.21 -5.63
CA ASN A 397 24.78 35.46 -4.89
C ASN A 397 26.24 35.78 -4.52
N GLU A 398 27.23 35.00 -4.98
CA GLU A 398 28.65 35.33 -4.72
C GLU A 398 29.38 35.89 -5.97
N GLU A 399 28.89 35.64 -7.19
CA GLU A 399 29.44 36.29 -8.40
C GLU A 399 28.92 37.73 -8.63
N GLU A 400 27.78 38.09 -8.03
CA GLU A 400 27.21 39.45 -8.14
C GLU A 400 27.77 40.41 -7.07
N PHE A 401 28.36 39.88 -5.98
CA PHE A 401 28.96 40.69 -4.91
C PHE A 401 30.42 41.06 -5.20
N ASP A 402 31.19 40.22 -5.91
CA ASP A 402 32.58 40.51 -6.26
C ASP A 402 32.75 41.45 -7.47
N MET A 403 31.77 41.51 -8.38
CA MET A 403 31.83 42.46 -9.50
C MET A 403 31.54 43.90 -9.05
N ASP A 404 30.58 44.13 -8.16
CA ASP A 404 30.19 45.48 -7.73
C ASP A 404 31.27 46.13 -6.83
N ASP A 405 31.96 45.33 -5.99
CA ASP A 405 33.03 45.81 -5.11
C ASP A 405 34.36 46.07 -5.85
N SER A 406 34.55 45.40 -7.01
CA SER A 406 35.71 45.64 -7.89
C SER A 406 35.57 46.93 -8.72
N PHE A 407 34.34 47.32 -9.09
CA PHE A 407 34.06 48.60 -9.72
C PHE A 407 34.12 49.75 -8.70
N ARG A 408 33.63 49.56 -7.47
CA ARG A 408 33.66 50.60 -6.43
C ARG A 408 35.07 50.94 -5.94
N LYS A 409 36.02 50.00 -5.97
CA LYS A 409 37.43 50.24 -5.61
C LYS A 409 38.28 50.88 -6.70
N ARG A 410 37.78 51.00 -7.93
CA ARG A 410 38.49 51.70 -9.03
C ARG A 410 38.20 53.20 -9.07
N ASP A 411 37.12 53.65 -8.44
CA ASP A 411 36.73 55.06 -8.41
C ASP A 411 37.19 55.79 -7.14
N GLU A 412 37.90 55.11 -6.23
CA GLU A 412 38.45 55.68 -4.97
C GLU A 412 40.00 55.70 -4.89
N LEU A 413 40.70 55.51 -6.03
CA LEU A 413 42.15 55.72 -6.17
C LEU A 413 42.41 56.63 -7.37
#